data_AF-A0A381QZW4-F1
#
_entry.id   AF-A0A381QZW4-F1
#
_cell.length_a   1.000
_cell.length_b   1.000
_cell.length_c   1.000
_cell.angle_alpha   90.00
_cell.angle_beta   90.00
_cell.angle_gamma   90.00
#
_symmetry.space_group_name_H-M   'P 1'
#
loop_
_entity.id
_entity.type
_entity.pdbx_description
1 polymer ?
#
loop_
_entity_poly.entity_id
_entity_poly.type
_entity_poly.pdbx_seq_one_letter_code
_entity_poly.pdbx_strand_id
1 'polypeptide(L)'
;GIEIPIIGYIDLRYPGEVRELKTSSKRRRSIIDDHAFQVSTYAMAIRQESGVWPSAVLDYICPTGMESFQLKNGNQWVKRVIDTANSIRSLLASASTEAELCQLVQPDFSKALWRYRPNSRAAAKSLFEC
;
A
#
# COMPACT_ATOMS: atom_id res chain seq x y z
N GLY A 1 14.34 -9.67 2.99
CA GLY A 1 13.88 -8.66 3.97
C GLY A 1 13.58 -7.38 3.22
N ILE A 2 13.27 -6.30 3.94
CA ILE A 2 13.12 -4.97 3.34
C ILE A 2 14.36 -4.17 3.71
N GLU A 3 15.17 -3.79 2.73
CA GLU A 3 16.40 -3.02 2.95
C GLU A 3 16.15 -1.51 2.99
N ILE A 4 14.98 -1.06 2.51
CA ILE A 4 14.56 0.34 2.56
C ILE A 4 13.76 0.57 3.85
N PRO A 5 14.09 1.60 4.66
CA PRO A 5 13.29 1.94 5.82
C PRO A 5 11.87 2.33 5.41
N ILE A 6 10.88 1.64 5.96
CA ILE A 6 9.46 2.00 5.81
C ILE A 6 9.10 2.95 6.95
N ILE A 7 8.64 4.15 6.62
CA ILE A 7 8.08 5.09 7.58
C ILE A 7 6.57 4.92 7.59
N GLY A 8 6.00 4.72 8.78
CA GLY A 8 4.57 4.60 8.98
C GLY A 8 4.14 5.26 10.29
N TYR A 9 2.87 5.68 10.35
CA TYR A 9 2.28 6.30 11.52
C TYR A 9 1.17 5.38 12.04
N ILE A 10 1.44 4.74 13.18
CA ILE A 10 0.49 3.84 13.83
C ILE A 10 -0.46 4.70 14.66
N ASP A 11 -1.77 4.54 14.46
CA ASP A 11 -2.77 5.30 15.23
C ASP A 11 -2.66 5.00 16.73
N LEU A 12 -2.63 3.72 17.10
CA LEU A 12 -2.53 3.29 18.50
C LEU A 12 -1.54 2.12 18.66
N ARG A 13 -0.60 2.26 19.60
CA ARG A 13 0.37 1.22 19.98
C ARG A 13 0.22 0.89 21.47
N TYR A 14 -0.09 -0.37 21.76
CA TYR A 14 -0.14 -0.93 23.11
C TYR A 14 0.95 -2.01 23.27
N PRO A 15 1.29 -2.42 24.51
CA PRO A 15 2.16 -3.57 24.72
C PRO A 15 1.61 -4.82 24.01
N GLY A 16 2.35 -5.33 23.01
CA GLY A 16 1.97 -6.52 22.25
C GLY A 16 0.82 -6.34 21.24
N GLU A 17 0.38 -5.11 20.97
CA GLU A 17 -0.73 -4.85 20.02
C GLU A 17 -0.54 -3.52 19.26
N VAL A 18 -0.88 -3.54 17.98
CA VAL A 18 -1.03 -2.35 17.14
C VAL A 18 -2.46 -2.27 16.62
N ARG A 19 -3.04 -1.07 16.63
CA ARG A 19 -4.42 -0.83 16.17
C ARG A 19 -4.45 0.29 15.15
N GLU A 20 -5.24 0.09 14.11
CA GLU A 20 -5.54 1.06 13.04
C GLU A 20 -7.01 1.47 13.13
N LEU A 21 -7.27 2.77 13.16
CA LEU A 21 -8.61 3.35 13.21
C LEU A 21 -9.08 3.73 11.80
N LYS A 22 -10.31 3.36 11.46
CA LYS A 22 -10.94 3.74 10.19
C LYS A 22 -12.36 4.22 10.41
N THR A 23 -12.70 5.36 9.84
CA THR A 23 -14.08 5.83 9.80
C THR A 23 -14.80 5.28 8.58
N SER A 24 -16.10 5.01 8.72
CA SER A 24 -16.93 4.52 7.63
C SER A 24 -18.39 4.97 7.80
N SER A 25 -19.09 5.16 6.68
CA SER A 25 -20.51 5.55 6.70
C SER A 25 -21.43 4.41 7.12
N LYS A 26 -20.99 3.15 6.95
CA LYS A 26 -21.74 1.94 7.28
C LYS A 26 -20.86 0.99 8.07
N ARG A 27 -21.48 0.22 8.97
CA ARG A 27 -20.82 -0.84 9.74
C ARG A 27 -20.11 -1.82 8.80
N ARG A 28 -18.84 -2.09 9.07
CA ARG A 28 -18.07 -3.12 8.36
C ARG A 28 -18.35 -4.49 8.97
N ARG A 29 -18.33 -5.52 8.13
CA ARG A 29 -18.51 -6.92 8.55
C ARG A 29 -17.20 -7.71 8.58
N SER A 30 -16.16 -7.17 7.96
CA SER A 30 -14.85 -7.79 7.85
C SER A 30 -13.79 -6.72 7.57
N ILE A 31 -12.53 -7.11 7.74
CA ILE A 31 -11.39 -6.34 7.26
C ILE A 31 -11.41 -6.31 5.73
N ILE A 32 -11.05 -5.17 5.14
CA ILE A 32 -10.78 -5.04 3.70
C ILE A 32 -9.28 -5.16 3.42
N ASP A 33 -8.92 -5.66 2.25
CA ASP A 33 -7.55 -6.02 1.88
C ASP A 33 -6.53 -4.90 2.05
N ASP A 34 -6.85 -3.68 1.60
CA ASP A 34 -5.92 -2.53 1.72
C ASP A 34 -5.63 -2.18 3.18
N HIS A 35 -6.62 -2.35 4.05
CA HIS A 35 -6.46 -2.11 5.48
C HIS A 35 -5.70 -3.26 6.15
N ALA A 36 -5.92 -4.50 5.71
CA ALA A 36 -5.14 -5.65 6.15
C ALA A 36 -3.65 -5.47 5.80
N PHE A 37 -3.38 -5.00 4.57
CA PHE A 37 -2.03 -4.65 4.13
C PHE A 37 -1.41 -3.59 5.05
N GLN A 38 -2.12 -2.50 5.33
CA GLN A 38 -1.63 -1.42 6.19
C GLN A 38 -1.31 -1.92 7.62
N VAL A 39 -2.26 -2.55 8.31
CA VAL A 39 -2.04 -2.98 9.70
C VAL A 39 -0.97 -4.09 9.80
N SER A 40 -0.85 -4.94 8.78
CA SER A 40 0.20 -5.97 8.73
C SER A 40 1.59 -5.36 8.58
N THR A 41 1.70 -4.23 7.88
CA THR A 41 2.95 -3.49 7.71
C THR A 41 3.43 -2.95 9.07
N TYR A 42 2.51 -2.42 9.87
CA TYR A 42 2.82 -1.97 11.22
C TYR A 42 3.25 -3.11 12.14
N ALA A 43 2.51 -4.22 12.13
CA ALA A 43 2.89 -5.40 12.91
C ALA A 43 4.28 -5.93 12.52
N MET A 44 4.61 -5.89 11.23
CA MET A 44 5.94 -6.27 10.74
C MET A 44 7.02 -5.31 11.24
N ALA A 45 6.78 -3.99 11.20
CA ALA A 45 7.72 -2.99 11.71
C ALA A 45 7.97 -3.19 13.21
N ILE A 46 6.92 -3.36 14.01
CA ILE A 46 7.06 -3.62 15.45
C ILE A 46 7.79 -4.92 15.73
N ARG A 47 7.56 -5.98 14.94
CA ARG A 47 8.36 -7.21 15.05
C ARG A 47 9.83 -6.96 14.77
N GLN A 48 10.16 -6.17 13.76
CA GLN A 48 11.56 -5.86 13.43
C GLN A 48 12.24 -5.10 14.58
N GLU A 49 11.52 -4.20 15.24
CA GLU A 49 12.02 -3.47 16.42
C GLU A 49 12.15 -4.35 17.68
N SER A 50 11.13 -5.19 17.96
CA SER A 50 10.97 -5.87 19.25
C SER A 50 11.27 -7.36 19.26
N GLY A 51 11.41 -7.99 18.09
CA GLY A 51 11.54 -9.44 17.92
C GLY A 51 10.23 -10.23 18.05
N VAL A 52 9.14 -9.60 18.49
CA VAL A 52 7.86 -10.27 18.77
C VAL A 52 6.77 -9.77 17.83
N TRP A 53 5.94 -10.68 17.32
CA TRP A 53 4.76 -10.29 16.55
C TRP A 53 3.68 -9.72 17.48
N PRO A 54 3.25 -8.46 17.32
CA PRO A 54 2.08 -7.96 18.03
C PRO A 54 0.79 -8.48 17.40
N SER A 55 -0.30 -8.42 18.15
CA SER A 55 -1.65 -8.45 17.59
C SER A 55 -1.85 -7.25 16.65
N ALA A 56 -2.45 -7.48 15.50
CA ALA A 56 -2.81 -6.43 14.54
C ALA A 56 -4.33 -6.29 14.53
N VAL A 57 -4.85 -5.13 14.91
CA VAL A 57 -6.29 -4.87 15.07
C VAL A 57 -6.74 -3.70 14.22
N LEU A 58 -7.93 -3.82 13.65
CA LEU A 58 -8.61 -2.77 12.91
C LEU A 58 -9.90 -2.38 13.60
N ASP A 59 -10.02 -1.11 13.96
CA ASP A 59 -11.24 -0.54 14.51
C ASP A 59 -11.97 0.25 13.44
N TYR A 60 -13.16 -0.21 13.07
CA TYR A 60 -14.06 0.51 12.19
C TYR A 60 -15.08 1.27 13.02
N ILE A 61 -15.00 2.59 12.95
CA ILE A 61 -15.92 3.51 13.61
C ILE A 61 -16.95 3.97 12.58
N CYS A 62 -18.22 3.88 12.93
CA CYS A 62 -19.33 4.39 12.13
C CYS A 62 -20.35 5.12 13.02
N PRO A 63 -21.30 5.89 12.45
CA PRO A 63 -22.26 6.65 13.25
C PRO A 63 -23.08 5.81 14.25
N THR A 64 -23.24 4.50 13.98
CA THR A 64 -24.01 3.58 14.82
C THR A 64 -23.17 2.80 15.83
N GLY A 65 -21.85 3.01 15.89
CA GLY A 65 -20.96 2.33 16.82
C GLY A 65 -19.59 1.97 16.25
N MET A 66 -18.91 1.04 16.93
CA MET A 66 -17.56 0.59 16.57
C MET A 66 -17.51 -0.94 16.44
N GLU A 67 -16.71 -1.43 15.51
CA GLU A 67 -16.37 -2.84 15.35
C GLU A 67 -14.86 -3.04 15.29
N SER A 68 -14.35 -3.99 16.05
CA SER A 68 -12.93 -4.31 16.11
C SER A 68 -12.66 -5.69 15.52
N PHE A 69 -11.72 -5.76 14.59
CA PHE A 69 -11.32 -7.00 13.93
C PHE A 69 -9.83 -7.23 14.12
N GLN A 70 -9.47 -8.36 14.73
CA GLN A 70 -8.09 -8.80 14.76
C GLN A 70 -7.75 -9.47 13.43
N LEU A 71 -6.70 -8.99 12.76
CA LEU A 71 -6.19 -9.63 11.55
C LEU A 71 -5.63 -11.01 11.92
N LYS A 72 -6.18 -12.05 11.28
CA LYS A 72 -5.68 -13.41 11.36
C LYS A 72 -4.83 -13.70 10.11
N ASN A 73 -3.76 -14.46 10.26
CA ASN A 73 -2.89 -14.91 9.16
C ASN A 73 -2.30 -13.76 8.29
N GLY A 74 -1.56 -12.85 8.91
CA GLY A 74 -0.95 -11.69 8.24
C GLY A 74 0.17 -12.01 7.23
N ASN A 75 0.62 -13.27 7.13
CA ASN A 75 1.80 -13.66 6.34
C ASN A 75 1.70 -13.27 4.85
N GLN A 76 0.51 -13.42 4.25
CA GLN A 76 0.32 -13.06 2.85
C GLN A 76 0.55 -11.56 2.61
N TRP A 77 0.14 -10.73 3.57
CA TRP A 77 0.27 -9.28 3.49
C TRP A 77 1.72 -8.86 3.71
N VAL A 78 2.39 -9.46 4.70
CA VAL A 78 3.83 -9.26 4.93
C VAL A 78 4.65 -9.60 3.68
N LYS A 79 4.36 -10.73 3.03
CA LYS A 79 4.98 -11.10 1.75
C LYS A 79 4.73 -10.03 0.70
N ARG A 80 3.49 -9.56 0.57
CA ARG A 80 3.14 -8.50 -0.37
C ARG A 80 3.87 -7.18 -0.10
N VAL A 81 4.10 -6.80 1.16
CA VAL A 81 4.88 -5.61 1.51
C VAL A 81 6.33 -5.76 1.00
N ILE A 82 6.94 -6.92 1.24
CA ILE A 82 8.30 -7.22 0.79
C ILE A 82 8.38 -7.24 -0.74
N ASP A 83 7.45 -7.92 -1.40
CA ASP A 83 7.41 -8.04 -2.86
C ASP A 83 7.21 -6.66 -3.51
N THR A 84 6.35 -5.81 -2.95
CA THR A 84 6.15 -4.42 -3.41
C THR A 84 7.42 -3.59 -3.24
N ALA A 85 8.08 -3.66 -2.08
CA ALA A 85 9.32 -2.91 -1.85
C ALA A 85 10.43 -3.34 -2.83
N ASN A 86 10.57 -4.64 -3.08
CA ASN A 86 11.52 -5.15 -4.07
C ASN A 86 11.16 -4.72 -5.50
N SER A 87 9.87 -4.71 -5.85
CA SER A 87 9.42 -4.26 -7.18
C SER A 87 9.73 -2.79 -7.42
N ILE A 88 9.48 -1.93 -6.42
CA ILE A 88 9.85 -0.51 -6.48
C ILE A 88 11.36 -0.36 -6.66
N ARG A 89 12.18 -1.12 -5.93
CA ARG A 89 13.63 -1.10 -6.09
C ARG A 89 14.08 -1.52 -7.48
N SER A 90 13.55 -2.63 -7.99
CA SER A 90 13.89 -3.11 -9.33
C SER A 90 13.53 -2.07 -10.40
N LEU A 91 12.38 -1.40 -10.25
CA LEU A 91 11.99 -0.30 -11.12
C LEU A 91 13.00 0.86 -11.01
N LEU A 92 13.29 1.36 -9.80
CA LEU A 92 14.21 2.47 -9.59
C LEU A 92 15.65 2.15 -10.03
N ALA A 93 16.09 0.89 -9.94
CA ALA A 93 17.42 0.47 -10.38
C ALA A 93 17.53 0.26 -11.89
N SER A 94 16.39 0.17 -12.61
CA SER A 94 16.36 -0.07 -14.05
C SER A 94 16.63 1.18 -14.90
N ALA A 95 16.75 2.34 -14.26
CA ALA A 95 16.95 3.63 -14.91
C ALA A 95 17.85 4.52 -14.05
N SER A 96 18.65 5.37 -14.70
CA SER A 96 19.55 6.32 -14.04
C SER A 96 18.96 7.73 -13.95
N THR A 97 17.87 8.00 -14.68
CA THR A 97 17.21 9.30 -14.70
C THR A 97 15.69 9.18 -14.53
N GLU A 98 15.05 10.24 -14.06
CA GLU A 98 13.59 10.34 -13.98
C GLU A 98 12.94 10.17 -15.36
N ALA A 99 13.53 10.76 -16.40
CA ALA A 99 13.05 10.64 -17.78
C ALA A 99 13.03 9.18 -18.26
N GLU A 100 14.08 8.41 -17.97
CA GLU A 100 14.13 6.97 -18.28
C GLU A 100 13.06 6.18 -17.50
N LEU A 101 12.85 6.50 -16.20
CA LEU A 101 11.77 5.89 -15.41
C LEU A 101 10.38 6.20 -15.97
N CYS A 102 10.12 7.47 -16.33
CA CYS A 102 8.86 7.89 -16.95
C CYS A 102 8.60 7.10 -18.24
N GLN A 103 9.63 6.85 -19.05
CA GLN A 103 9.51 6.06 -20.27
C GLN A 103 9.12 4.59 -20.03
N LEU A 104 9.49 4.01 -18.88
CA LEU A 104 9.13 2.63 -18.53
C LEU A 104 7.66 2.47 -18.12
N VAL A 105 7.06 3.52 -17.55
CA VAL A 105 5.68 3.50 -17.05
C VAL A 105 4.68 4.19 -17.99
N GLN A 106 5.15 5.04 -18.90
CA GLN A 106 4.27 5.73 -19.82
C GLN A 106 3.52 4.75 -20.75
N PRO A 107 2.30 5.08 -21.16
CA PRO A 107 1.60 4.29 -22.14
C PRO A 107 2.34 4.27 -23.48
N ASP A 108 2.35 3.10 -24.13
CA ASP A 108 2.85 2.99 -25.50
C ASP A 108 1.92 3.75 -26.47
N PHE A 109 2.31 4.98 -26.80
CA PHE A 109 1.58 5.90 -27.67
C PHE A 109 1.64 5.53 -29.16
N SER A 110 2.35 4.46 -29.53
CA SER A 110 2.38 3.92 -30.90
C SER A 110 1.16 3.04 -31.20
N LYS A 111 0.48 2.53 -30.17
CA LYS A 111 -0.67 1.62 -30.32
C LYS A 111 -1.85 2.27 -31.05
N ALA A 112 -2.50 1.48 -31.91
CA ALA A 112 -3.61 1.93 -32.75
C ALA A 112 -4.82 2.47 -31.97
N LEU A 113 -5.06 1.99 -30.74
CA LEU A 113 -6.15 2.45 -29.85
C LEU A 113 -6.15 3.98 -29.68
N TRP A 114 -4.97 4.61 -29.66
CA TRP A 114 -4.83 6.05 -29.48
C TRP A 114 -5.36 6.88 -30.65
N ARG A 115 -5.48 6.29 -31.86
CA ARG A 115 -6.09 6.95 -33.03
C ARG A 115 -7.58 7.23 -32.80
N TYR A 116 -8.25 6.37 -32.03
CA TYR A 116 -9.69 6.48 -31.74
C TYR A 116 -9.98 7.27 -30.46
N ARG A 117 -8.94 7.72 -29.73
CA ARG A 117 -9.07 8.45 -28.47
C ARG A 117 -8.10 9.64 -28.40
N PRO A 118 -8.20 10.61 -29.33
CA PRO A 118 -7.24 11.71 -29.43
C PRO A 118 -7.18 12.58 -28.16
N ASN A 119 -8.32 12.85 -27.53
CA ASN A 119 -8.37 13.66 -26.30
C ASN A 119 -7.71 12.93 -25.11
N SER A 120 -7.98 11.63 -24.94
CA SER A 120 -7.32 10.83 -23.92
C SER A 120 -5.82 10.69 -24.18
N ARG A 121 -5.41 10.60 -25.45
CA ARG A 121 -4.00 10.58 -25.84
C ARG A 121 -3.29 11.87 -25.45
N ALA A 122 -3.90 13.03 -25.73
CA ALA A 122 -3.34 14.33 -25.38
C ALA A 122 -3.21 14.49 -23.87
N ALA A 123 -4.27 14.14 -23.11
CA ALA A 123 -4.23 14.17 -21.65
C ALA A 123 -3.15 13.24 -21.06
N ALA A 124 -3.04 12.02 -21.58
CA ALA A 124 -2.00 11.09 -21.15
C ALA A 124 -0.60 11.61 -21.47
N LYS A 125 -0.36 12.17 -22.66
CA LYS A 125 0.94 12.77 -23.00
C LYS A 125 1.32 13.89 -22.03
N SER A 126 0.39 14.81 -21.76
CA SER A 126 0.62 15.90 -20.80
C SER A 126 0.92 15.39 -19.38
N LEU A 127 0.30 14.28 -18.96
CA LEU A 127 0.57 13.66 -17.66
C LEU A 127 1.99 13.06 -17.57
N PHE A 128 2.53 12.58 -18.68
CA PHE A 128 3.85 11.95 -18.77
C PHE A 128 4.91 12.85 -19.42
N GLU A 129 4.69 14.18 -19.44
CA GLU A 129 5.73 15.15 -19.80
C GLU A 129 6.76 15.21 -18.66
N CYS A 130 7.70 14.27 -18.72
CA CYS A 130 9.02 14.28 -18.08
C CYS A 130 10.06 14.56 -19.19
#